data_AF-A0A9D7ZFF0-F1
#
_entry.id   AF-A0A9D7ZFF0-F1
#
_cell.length_a   1.000
_cell.length_b   1.000
_cell.length_c   1.000
_cell.angle_alpha   90.00
_cell.angle_beta   90.00
_cell.angle_gamma   90.00
#
_symmetry.space_group_name_H-M   'P 1'
#
loop_
_entity.id
_entity.type
_entity.pdbx_description
1 polymer ?
#
loop_
_entity_poly.entity_id
_entity_poly.type
_entity_poly.pdbx_seq_one_letter_code
_entity_poly.pdbx_strand_id
1 'polypeptide(L)' 'AYEDQVYVDDRTIDSHIKRLRRKFKKTDQNFDAIETLYGVGYRYKA' A
#
# COMPACT_ATOMS: atom_id res chain seq x y z
N ALA A 1 26.21 2.81 11.46
CA ALA A 1 25.52 1.91 10.52
C ALA A 1 24.12 1.70 11.06
N TYR A 2 23.15 2.47 10.56
CA TYR A 2 21.76 2.23 10.92
C TYR A 2 21.25 1.22 9.90
N GLU A 3 21.38 -0.06 10.25
CA GLU A 3 20.57 -1.10 9.65
C GLU A 3 19.16 -0.88 10.17
N ASP A 4 18.44 0.07 9.55
CA ASP A 4 16.99 0.22 9.68
C ASP A 4 16.34 -1.01 9.02
N GLN A 5 16.57 -2.18 9.60
CA GLN A 5 15.68 -3.32 9.46
C GLN A 5 14.41 -2.98 10.22
N VAL A 6 13.63 -2.05 9.67
CA VAL A 6 12.23 -1.91 10.04
C VAL A 6 11.61 -3.26 9.70
N TYR A 7 11.43 -4.09 10.72
CA TYR A 7 10.74 -5.36 10.59
C TYR A 7 9.27 -5.05 10.33
N VAL A 8 8.97 -4.75 9.07
CA VAL A 8 7.62 -4.40 8.64
C VAL A 8 6.83 -5.71 8.57
N ASP A 9 6.01 -5.99 9.58
CA ASP A 9 4.99 -7.05 9.49
C ASP A 9 4.09 -6.74 8.28
N ASP A 10 3.82 -7.72 7.43
CA ASP A 10 2.92 -7.60 6.27
C ASP A 10 1.57 -6.96 6.65
N ARG A 11 1.09 -7.21 7.89
CA ARG A 11 -0.13 -6.60 8.43
C ARG A 11 -0.04 -5.07 8.60
N THR A 12 1.17 -4.55 8.79
CA THR A 12 1.46 -3.11 8.83
C THR A 12 1.32 -2.51 7.43
N ILE A 13 1.87 -3.17 6.40
CA ILE A 13 1.75 -2.76 5.00
C ILE A 13 0.29 -2.67 4.58
N ASP A 14 -0.51 -3.69 4.89
CA ASP A 14 -1.95 -3.72 4.61
C ASP A 14 -2.68 -2.48 5.14
N SER A 15 -2.36 -2.09 6.38
CA SER A 15 -2.95 -0.93 7.03
C SER A 15 -2.58 0.38 6.31
N HIS A 16 -1.33 0.50 5.86
CA HIS A 16 -0.88 1.66 5.08
C HIS A 16 -1.52 1.71 3.70
N ILE A 17 -1.60 0.59 2.97
CA ILE A 17 -2.26 0.51 1.67
C ILE A 17 -3.75 0.88 1.78
N LYS A 18 -4.45 0.39 2.80
CA LYS A 18 -5.86 0.77 3.08
C LYS A 18 -6.01 2.26 3.36
N ARG A 19 -5.06 2.89 4.05
CA ARG A 19 -5.07 4.34 4.32
C ARG A 19 -4.80 5.15 3.04
N LEU A 20 -3.84 4.72 2.22
CA LEU A 20 -3.52 5.37 0.94
C LEU A 20 -4.71 5.33 -0.02
N ARG A 21 -5.28 4.14 -0.29
CA ARG A 21 -6.47 4.00 -1.15
C ARG A 21 -7.63 4.90 -0.69
N ARG A 22 -7.86 5.01 0.63
CA ARG A 22 -8.88 5.92 1.18
C ARG A 22 -8.58 7.39 0.92
N LYS A 23 -7.32 7.83 1.01
CA LYS A 23 -6.93 9.22 0.71
C LYS A 23 -7.18 9.56 -0.76
N PHE A 24 -6.78 8.68 -1.69
CA PHE A 24 -7.04 8.90 -3.10
C PHE A 24 -8.54 8.89 -3.43
N LYS A 25 -9.30 7.96 -2.85
CA LYS A 25 -10.76 7.92 -3.00
C LYS A 25 -11.52 9.16 -2.54
N LYS A 26 -10.92 9.99 -1.68
CA LYS A 26 -11.50 11.29 -1.31
C LYS A 26 -11.43 12.31 -2.44
N THR A 27 -10.43 12.21 -3.31
CA THR A 27 -10.23 13.13 -4.44
C THR A 27 -10.77 12.54 -5.74
N ASP A 28 -10.59 11.23 -5.93
CA ASP A 28 -11.06 10.47 -7.10
C ASP A 28 -11.73 9.18 -6.64
N GLN A 29 -13.07 9.15 -6.68
CA GLN A 29 -13.85 7.98 -6.24
C GLN A 29 -13.54 6.70 -7.03
N ASN A 30 -13.04 6.84 -8.27
CA ASN A 30 -12.75 5.73 -9.16
C ASN A 30 -11.29 5.27 -9.09
N PHE A 31 -10.49 5.84 -8.17
CA PHE A 31 -9.09 5.47 -8.03
C PHE A 31 -8.90 3.96 -7.78
N ASP A 32 -8.17 3.31 -8.68
CA ASP A 32 -7.83 1.88 -8.63
C ASP A 32 -6.35 1.58 -8.91
N ALA A 33 -5.50 2.61 -8.95
CA ALA A 33 -4.10 2.49 -9.39
C ALA A 33 -3.20 1.64 -8.47
N ILE A 34 -3.62 1.34 -7.24
CA ILE A 34 -2.89 0.46 -6.32
C ILE A 34 -3.53 -0.92 -6.35
N GLU A 35 -2.86 -1.88 -6.99
CA GLU A 35 -3.30 -3.26 -7.16
C GLU A 35 -2.70 -4.18 -6.11
N THR A 36 -3.45 -5.22 -5.73
CA THR A 36 -2.97 -6.29 -4.86
C THR A 36 -2.54 -7.48 -5.71
N LEU A 37 -1.28 -7.88 -5.58
CA LEU A 37 -0.71 -9.08 -6.18
C LEU A 37 -0.64 -10.18 -5.12
N TYR A 38 -1.55 -11.15 -5.20
CA TYR A 38 -1.62 -12.25 -4.25
C TYR A 38 -0.29 -13.01 -4.19
N GLY A 39 0.27 -13.14 -2.98
CA GLY A 39 1.55 -13.82 -2.73
C GLY A 39 2.81 -13.02 -3.09
N VAL A 40 2.67 -11.78 -3.59
CA VAL A 40 3.81 -10.93 -3.99
C VAL A 40 3.79 -9.57 -3.30
N GLY A 41 2.61 -8.97 -3.11
CA GLY A 41 2.47 -7.67 -2.43
C GLY A 41 1.58 -6.71 -3.21
N TYR A 42 2.07 -5.50 -3.47
CA TYR A 42 1.30 -4.40 -4.06
C TYR A 42 2.03 -3.77 -5.24
N ARG A 43 1.26 -3.32 -6.24
CA ARG A 43 1.79 -2.65 -7.44
C ARG A 43 1.05 -1.36 -7.70
N TYR A 44 1.77 -0.34 -8.14
CA TYR A 44 1.18 0.87 -8.71
C TYR A 44 1.12 0.76 -10.23
N LYS A 45 -0.06 0.96 -10.83
CA LYS A 45 -0.23 1.12 -12.28
C LYS A 45 -0.31 2.61 -12.62
N ALA A 46 0.51 3.03 -13.58
CA ALA A 46 0.50 4.37 -14.15
C ALA A 46 -0.51 4.48 -15.29
#